data_AF-K9Q4P2-F1
#
_entry.id   AF-K9Q4P2-F1
#
_cell.length_a   1.000
_cell.length_b   1.000
_cell.length_c   1.000
_cell.angle_alpha   90.00
_cell.angle_beta   90.00
_cell.angle_gamma   90.00
#
_symmetry.space_group_name_H-M   'P 1'
#
loop_
_entity.id
_entity.type
_entity.pdbx_description
1 polymer ?
#
loop_
_entity_poly.entity_id
_entity_poly.type
_entity_poly.pdbx_seq_one_letter_code
_entity_poly.pdbx_strand_id
1 'polypeptide(L)'
;MKRPSLEKFQKFRLLPWYQHCANATLSAAIAIGLSFTGGFQLVEWAFFDQTIRMRPKEQPDPNIVVVTFDEVDLEKVGTWPIPDDTLATILDRVTAYEPRVIGLDLYRNLPVGNDGYEALVQAFSSNTNLYGVSQQVEGETTGAPEILKKYDRVRLADLILDVDSKVRRALLSIRDPEGEIKLALGTQLALNFLEAEGIEPEVLDGESIQLGNARLFPLHGTEGGYVRMDGGGYQILLNYRGIEADFHTISITDILEERMPEELIRDRIVIIGATASTLNDFFQTPYNGSLSSTSISPVPGVIIHANITSQLVSAALGDRALIRTLPDYVEWLWAFVWAMLGTAITAWSLNNSQRLFGGNRDKLNIFIGFVLLESALLAIATTSMLLNVWIPIMPASLGLGLAIFSSLLLSNRQLHGLATLDELTKVANRRSFDTQLSQAIADPDSNCSLILCDIDNFKLYNDTYGHQAGDTCLYRVAQKMRETVRQRDIVARYGGEEFAIILKGTSLELAEEIAQRICKQIFSLNIPHDTSSNSAKVVTMSCGVSIRRTTQKMTTTELIQMADQALYLSKKQGRNRVTLYKKMSNQLPDSLNS
;
A
#
# COMPACT_ATOMS: atom_id res chain seq x y z
N MET A 1 -34.13 2.48 -45.25
CA MET A 1 -33.31 1.61 -44.37
C MET A 1 -32.98 2.37 -43.09
N LYS A 2 -33.55 1.95 -41.94
CA LYS A 2 -33.25 2.52 -40.62
C LYS A 2 -31.80 2.18 -40.26
N ARG A 3 -30.97 3.20 -40.00
CA ARG A 3 -29.64 3.02 -39.37
C ARG A 3 -29.86 2.24 -38.06
N PRO A 4 -29.10 1.18 -37.77
CA PRO A 4 -29.16 0.57 -36.45
C PRO A 4 -28.76 1.63 -35.41
N SER A 5 -29.63 1.83 -34.43
CA SER A 5 -29.48 2.80 -33.36
C SER A 5 -28.20 2.55 -32.56
N LEU A 6 -27.34 3.57 -32.48
CA LEU A 6 -26.16 3.65 -31.61
C LEU A 6 -26.47 3.30 -30.13
N GLU A 7 -27.74 3.34 -29.71
CA GLU A 7 -28.22 2.93 -28.38
C GLU A 7 -27.90 1.47 -28.02
N LYS A 8 -27.85 0.54 -28.99
CA LYS A 8 -27.51 -0.86 -28.67
C LYS A 8 -26.03 -1.06 -28.32
N PHE A 9 -25.15 -0.14 -28.74
CA PHE A 9 -23.73 -0.14 -28.35
C PHE A 9 -23.47 0.61 -27.03
N GLN A 10 -24.36 1.51 -26.60
CA GLN A 10 -24.22 2.22 -25.32
C GLN A 10 -24.50 1.35 -24.10
N LYS A 11 -25.33 0.30 -24.21
CA LYS A 11 -25.67 -0.60 -23.10
C LYS A 11 -24.53 -1.49 -22.58
N PHE A 12 -23.40 -1.57 -23.30
CA PHE A 12 -22.26 -2.43 -22.94
C PHE A 12 -21.14 -1.72 -22.16
N ARG A 13 -21.34 -0.47 -21.74
CA ARG A 13 -20.29 0.37 -21.12
C ARG A 13 -20.21 0.34 -19.60
N LEU A 14 -21.23 -0.17 -18.92
CA LEU A 14 -21.22 -0.25 -17.46
C LEU A 14 -20.84 -1.67 -17.07
N LEU A 15 -19.69 -1.83 -16.40
CA LEU A 15 -19.58 -2.94 -15.47
C LEU A 15 -20.79 -2.81 -14.53
N PRO A 16 -21.58 -3.87 -14.34
CA PRO A 16 -22.66 -3.84 -13.37
C PRO A 16 -22.13 -3.35 -12.02
N TRP A 17 -22.92 -2.56 -11.29
CA TRP A 17 -22.52 -1.95 -10.03
C TRP A 17 -21.90 -2.97 -9.04
N TYR A 18 -22.37 -4.22 -9.07
CA TYR A 18 -21.83 -5.30 -8.26
C TYR A 18 -20.36 -5.64 -8.58
N GLN A 19 -19.89 -5.45 -9.81
CA GLN A 19 -18.48 -5.68 -10.18
C GLN A 19 -17.58 -4.56 -9.65
N HIS A 20 -18.08 -3.31 -9.59
CA HIS A 20 -17.36 -2.21 -8.95
C HIS A 20 -17.22 -2.45 -7.44
N CYS A 21 -18.32 -2.85 -6.78
CA CYS A 21 -18.29 -3.22 -5.36
C CYS A 21 -17.36 -4.41 -5.09
N ALA A 22 -17.41 -5.46 -5.91
CA ALA A 22 -16.51 -6.61 -5.78
C ALA A 22 -15.04 -6.21 -5.93
N ASN A 23 -14.73 -5.32 -6.88
CA ASN A 23 -13.38 -4.83 -7.08
C ASN A 23 -12.87 -3.98 -5.91
N ALA A 24 -13.69 -3.06 -5.41
CA ALA A 24 -13.36 -2.25 -4.23
C ALA A 24 -13.15 -3.14 -3.00
N THR A 25 -14.03 -4.13 -2.79
CA THR A 25 -13.93 -5.10 -1.68
C THR A 25 -12.61 -5.87 -1.74
N LEU A 26 -12.26 -6.41 -2.92
CA LEU A 26 -11.01 -7.15 -3.09
C LEU A 26 -9.78 -6.25 -2.88
N SER A 27 -9.81 -5.02 -3.39
CA SER A 27 -8.70 -4.07 -3.27
C SER A 27 -8.47 -3.65 -1.80
N ALA A 28 -9.55 -3.34 -1.09
CA ALA A 28 -9.50 -3.05 0.34
C ALA A 28 -9.04 -4.26 1.15
N ALA A 29 -9.56 -5.46 0.85
CA ALA A 29 -9.15 -6.69 1.54
C ALA A 29 -7.66 -7.01 1.35
N ILE A 30 -7.09 -6.75 0.16
CA ILE A 30 -5.64 -6.90 -0.08
C ILE A 30 -4.87 -5.87 0.76
N ALA A 31 -5.30 -4.61 0.78
CA ALA A 31 -4.62 -3.57 1.54
C ALA A 31 -4.66 -3.81 3.05
N ILE A 32 -5.81 -4.21 3.58
CA ILE A 32 -5.99 -4.62 4.99
C ILE A 32 -5.20 -5.91 5.28
N GLY A 33 -5.22 -6.89 4.37
CA GLY A 33 -4.41 -8.10 4.51
C GLY A 33 -2.91 -7.81 4.65
N LEU A 34 -2.41 -6.82 3.91
CA LEU A 34 -1.02 -6.39 3.99
C LEU A 34 -0.73 -5.65 5.31
N SER A 35 -1.69 -4.90 5.85
CA SER A 35 -1.50 -4.20 7.13
C SER A 35 -1.20 -5.19 8.25
N PHE A 36 -1.90 -6.33 8.34
CA PHE A 36 -1.62 -7.38 9.35
C PHE A 36 -0.21 -7.97 9.27
N THR A 37 0.53 -7.79 8.17
CA THR A 37 1.91 -8.25 8.08
C THR A 37 2.91 -7.31 8.75
N GLY A 38 2.51 -6.05 9.01
CA GLY A 38 3.42 -4.99 9.46
C GLY A 38 4.09 -4.21 8.32
N GLY A 39 3.76 -4.52 7.06
CA GLY A 39 4.40 -3.93 5.88
C GLY A 39 4.28 -2.40 5.74
N PHE A 40 3.36 -1.77 6.49
CA PHE A 40 3.17 -0.32 6.50
C PHE A 40 3.72 0.38 7.74
N GLN A 41 4.13 -0.33 8.79
CA GLN A 41 4.45 0.24 10.12
C GLN A 41 5.41 1.43 10.02
N LEU A 42 6.52 1.28 9.33
CA LEU A 42 7.53 2.34 9.21
C LEU A 42 7.00 3.60 8.51
N VAL A 43 6.13 3.44 7.51
CA VAL A 43 5.55 4.58 6.77
C VAL A 43 4.50 5.28 7.60
N GLU A 44 3.65 4.51 8.29
CA GLU A 44 2.64 5.06 9.22
C GLU A 44 3.31 5.81 10.38
N TRP A 45 4.36 5.26 10.97
CA TRP A 45 5.12 5.92 12.04
C TRP A 45 5.85 7.16 11.55
N ALA A 46 6.39 7.16 10.33
CA ALA A 46 6.97 8.36 9.74
C ALA A 46 5.90 9.45 9.52
N PHE A 47 4.68 9.07 9.14
CA PHE A 47 3.55 10.00 9.05
C PHE A 47 3.14 10.51 10.44
N PHE A 48 3.07 9.63 11.45
CA PHE A 48 2.80 10.01 12.84
C PHE A 48 3.81 11.04 13.32
N ASP A 49 5.11 10.78 13.14
CA ASP A 49 6.18 11.70 13.53
C ASP A 49 6.03 13.06 12.88
N GLN A 50 5.74 13.07 11.57
CA GLN A 50 5.54 14.30 10.83
C GLN A 50 4.34 15.09 11.37
N THR A 51 3.23 14.42 11.71
CA THR A 51 2.06 15.08 12.27
C THR A 51 2.28 15.62 13.69
N ILE A 52 3.09 14.95 14.53
CA ILE A 52 3.51 15.48 15.83
C ILE A 52 4.28 16.79 15.64
N ARG A 53 5.23 16.83 14.70
CA ARG A 53 6.01 18.05 14.41
C ARG A 53 5.19 19.20 13.81
N MET A 54 4.06 18.89 13.17
CA MET A 54 3.16 19.90 12.60
C MET A 54 2.18 20.48 13.65
N ARG A 55 2.15 19.94 14.87
CA ARG A 55 1.32 20.49 15.94
C ARG A 55 1.79 21.90 16.32
N PRO A 56 0.87 22.80 16.71
CA PRO A 56 1.24 24.10 17.27
C PRO A 56 2.13 23.94 18.50
N LYS A 57 3.14 24.80 18.62
CA LYS A 57 4.02 24.82 19.80
C LYS A 57 3.21 25.20 21.04
N GLU A 58 3.30 24.38 22.08
CA GLU A 58 2.67 24.64 23.37
C GLU A 58 3.57 25.51 24.26
N GLN A 59 2.97 26.19 25.25
CA GLN A 59 3.76 26.84 26.30
C GLN A 59 4.38 25.78 27.22
N PRO A 60 5.51 26.09 27.88
CA PRO A 60 6.06 25.21 28.91
C PRO A 60 5.04 24.85 29.97
N ASP A 61 5.09 23.62 30.46
CA ASP A 61 4.15 23.15 31.48
C ASP A 61 4.36 23.94 32.78
N PRO A 62 3.35 24.65 33.30
CA PRO A 62 3.51 25.43 34.52
C PRO A 62 3.70 24.56 35.77
N ASN A 63 3.35 23.28 35.74
CA ASN A 63 3.40 22.39 36.91
C ASN A 63 4.71 21.60 37.01
N ILE A 64 5.58 21.66 35.99
CA ILE A 64 6.77 20.82 35.90
C ILE A 64 8.02 21.68 35.74
N VAL A 65 9.03 21.38 36.56
CA VAL A 65 10.38 21.89 36.41
C VAL A 65 11.36 20.71 36.31
N VAL A 66 12.31 20.81 35.40
CA VAL A 66 13.37 19.82 35.22
C VAL A 66 14.67 20.38 35.76
N VAL A 67 15.28 19.67 36.69
CA VAL A 67 16.60 19.96 37.21
C VAL A 67 17.61 19.17 36.39
N THR A 68 18.46 19.88 35.67
CA THR A 68 19.32 19.31 34.63
C THR A 68 20.77 19.17 35.08
N PHE A 69 21.43 18.09 34.67
CA PHE A 69 22.90 17.96 34.73
C PHE A 69 23.47 18.05 33.31
N ASP A 70 23.93 19.23 32.91
CA ASP A 70 24.56 19.45 31.61
C ASP A 70 26.09 19.26 31.66
N GLU A 71 26.77 19.40 30.52
CA GLU A 71 28.24 19.25 30.47
C GLU A 71 28.98 20.25 31.36
N VAL A 72 28.47 21.48 31.48
CA VAL A 72 29.10 22.54 32.28
C VAL A 72 29.00 22.20 33.77
N ASP A 73 27.87 21.65 34.18
CA ASP A 73 27.62 21.16 35.52
C ASP A 73 28.54 19.97 35.85
N LEU A 74 28.69 19.02 34.94
CA LEU A 74 29.60 17.88 35.12
C LEU A 74 31.07 18.29 35.21
N GLU A 75 31.51 19.27 34.41
CA GLU A 75 32.87 19.81 34.49
C GLU A 75 33.15 20.48 35.83
N LYS A 76 32.16 21.18 36.42
CA LYS A 76 32.28 21.81 37.74
C LYS A 76 32.30 20.79 38.88
N VAL A 77 31.44 19.78 38.82
CA VAL A 77 31.42 18.69 39.82
C VAL A 77 32.68 17.81 39.69
N GLY A 78 33.23 17.69 38.48
CA GLY A 78 34.50 17.02 38.17
C GLY A 78 34.45 15.49 38.21
N THR A 79 33.31 14.87 38.55
CA THR A 79 33.14 13.42 38.65
C THR A 79 31.74 12.96 38.23
N TRP A 80 31.66 11.77 37.63
CA TRP A 80 30.41 11.06 37.33
C TRP A 80 30.54 9.57 37.67
N PRO A 81 29.54 8.92 38.30
CA PRO A 81 28.30 9.52 38.84
C PRO A 81 28.61 10.59 39.91
N ILE A 82 27.71 11.55 40.07
CA ILE A 82 27.88 12.67 41.03
C ILE A 82 28.13 12.08 42.43
N PRO A 83 28.95 12.67 43.30
CA PRO A 83 29.15 12.18 44.67
C PRO A 83 27.88 12.23 45.56
N ASP A 84 27.78 11.35 46.56
CA ASP A 84 26.61 11.23 47.43
C ASP A 84 26.35 12.48 48.29
N ASP A 85 27.39 13.17 48.76
CA ASP A 85 27.28 14.43 49.51
C ASP A 85 26.66 15.58 48.67
N THR A 86 27.05 15.65 47.40
CA THR A 86 26.57 16.64 46.45
C THR A 86 25.11 16.38 46.11
N LEU A 87 24.75 15.11 45.86
CA LEU A 87 23.37 14.72 45.60
C LEU A 87 22.48 14.96 46.83
N ALA A 88 22.94 14.63 48.03
CA ALA A 88 22.22 14.93 49.27
C ALA A 88 21.97 16.43 49.42
N THR A 89 22.98 17.26 49.17
CA THR A 89 22.86 18.73 49.20
C THR A 89 21.83 19.25 48.20
N ILE A 90 21.82 18.72 46.97
CA ILE A 90 20.81 19.08 45.95
C ILE A 90 19.41 18.72 46.45
N LEU A 91 19.21 17.50 46.95
CA LEU A 91 17.92 17.03 47.43
C LEU A 91 17.41 17.83 48.63
N ASP A 92 18.27 18.14 49.59
CA ASP A 92 17.93 18.94 50.77
C ASP A 92 17.51 20.36 50.35
N ARG A 93 18.25 20.97 49.43
CA ARG A 93 17.94 22.31 48.91
C ARG A 93 16.65 22.34 48.12
N VAL A 94 16.43 21.39 47.21
CA VAL A 94 15.18 21.29 46.46
C VAL A 94 14.00 21.09 47.42
N THR A 95 14.16 20.21 48.42
CA THR A 95 13.11 19.91 49.39
C THR A 95 12.78 21.10 50.29
N ALA A 96 13.75 21.97 50.59
CA ALA A 96 13.52 23.18 51.37
C ALA A 96 12.52 24.17 50.72
N TYR A 97 12.31 24.09 49.40
CA TYR A 97 11.32 24.90 48.69
C TYR A 97 9.93 24.25 48.61
N GLU A 98 9.71 23.12 49.28
CA GLU A 98 8.42 22.42 49.38
C GLU A 98 7.80 22.10 48.00
N PRO A 99 8.50 21.33 47.13
CA PRO A 99 7.91 20.82 45.91
C PRO A 99 6.82 19.79 46.23
N ARG A 100 5.85 19.63 45.33
CA ARG A 100 4.75 18.69 45.53
C ARG A 100 5.24 17.25 45.46
N VAL A 101 6.09 16.95 44.48
CA VAL A 101 6.72 15.64 44.30
C VAL A 101 8.07 15.79 43.60
N ILE A 102 9.04 14.94 43.95
CA ILE A 102 10.37 14.92 43.35
C ILE A 102 10.60 13.55 42.70
N GLY A 103 10.95 13.55 41.42
CA GLY A 103 11.46 12.39 40.70
C GLY A 103 12.97 12.48 40.53
N LEU A 104 13.69 11.42 40.90
CA LEU A 104 15.13 11.30 40.72
C LEU A 104 15.42 10.25 39.66
N ASP A 105 15.67 10.72 38.44
CA ASP A 105 16.05 9.91 37.28
C ASP A 105 17.57 9.67 37.25
N LEU A 106 18.09 9.07 38.32
CA LEU A 106 19.47 8.66 38.48
C LEU A 106 19.53 7.32 39.21
N TYR A 107 20.26 6.36 38.63
CA TYR A 107 20.50 5.07 39.29
C TYR A 107 21.43 5.25 40.48
N ARG A 108 21.00 4.75 41.65
CA ARG A 108 21.71 4.95 42.92
C ARG A 108 21.69 3.74 43.84
N ASN A 109 22.04 2.58 43.27
CA ASN A 109 22.13 1.31 43.99
C ASN A 109 23.42 1.14 44.81
N LEU A 110 24.49 1.88 44.50
CA LEU A 110 25.78 1.81 45.18
C LEU A 110 26.18 3.19 45.73
N PRO A 111 26.92 3.25 46.85
CA PRO A 111 27.54 4.48 47.30
C PRO A 111 28.50 5.05 46.25
N VAL A 112 28.51 6.37 46.10
CA VAL A 112 29.37 7.08 45.14
C VAL A 112 30.13 8.19 45.84
N GLY A 113 31.46 8.18 45.69
CA GLY A 113 32.37 9.07 46.42
C GLY A 113 32.92 8.40 47.67
N ASN A 114 33.76 9.13 48.41
CA ASN A 114 34.40 8.63 49.62
C ASN A 114 33.58 8.93 50.89
N ASP A 115 32.78 10.00 50.86
CA ASP A 115 32.01 10.53 51.99
C ASP A 115 30.58 10.89 51.53
N GLY A 116 29.64 11.06 52.46
CA GLY A 116 28.29 11.58 52.17
C GLY A 116 27.18 10.55 52.00
N TYR A 117 27.49 9.25 51.95
CA TYR A 117 26.45 8.21 51.83
C TYR A 117 25.42 8.27 52.96
N GLU A 118 25.86 8.52 54.21
CA GLU A 118 24.94 8.68 55.35
C GLU A 118 24.01 9.88 55.18
N ALA A 119 24.52 11.00 54.66
CA ALA A 119 23.72 12.20 54.37
C ALA A 119 22.70 11.92 53.25
N LEU A 120 23.08 11.17 52.21
CA LEU A 120 22.17 10.75 51.15
C LEU A 120 21.08 9.81 51.67
N VAL A 121 21.43 8.84 52.52
CA VAL A 121 20.45 7.95 53.18
C VAL A 121 19.49 8.75 54.05
N GLN A 122 19.98 9.78 54.74
CA GLN A 122 19.14 10.70 55.51
C GLN A 122 18.19 11.47 54.59
N ALA A 123 18.68 12.10 53.52
CA ALA A 123 17.87 12.83 52.54
C ALA A 123 16.79 11.93 51.91
N PHE A 124 17.16 10.71 51.51
CA PHE A 124 16.20 9.72 51.00
C PHE A 124 15.16 9.31 52.04
N SER A 125 15.52 9.25 53.32
CA SER A 125 14.59 8.89 54.39
C SER A 125 13.68 10.04 54.82
N SER A 126 14.17 11.28 54.82
CA SER A 126 13.42 12.47 55.26
C SER A 126 12.43 12.96 54.20
N ASN A 127 12.76 12.83 52.92
CA ASN A 127 11.98 13.43 51.84
C ASN A 127 10.86 12.48 51.41
N THR A 128 9.70 12.51 52.07
CA THR A 128 8.59 11.56 51.84
C THR A 128 8.08 11.54 50.40
N ASN A 129 8.15 12.67 49.71
CA ASN A 129 7.62 12.85 48.36
C ASN A 129 8.67 12.64 47.25
N LEU A 130 9.80 12.00 47.59
CA LEU A 130 10.87 11.65 46.65
C LEU A 130 10.73 10.22 46.12
N TYR A 131 10.77 10.07 44.81
CA TYR A 131 10.78 8.79 44.11
C TYR A 131 12.06 8.63 43.29
N GLY A 132 12.73 7.49 43.44
CA GLY A 132 13.90 7.12 42.65
C GLY A 132 13.56 6.14 41.53
N VAL A 133 14.54 5.86 40.68
CA VAL A 133 14.37 4.96 39.53
C VAL A 133 15.03 3.60 39.71
N SER A 134 14.55 2.67 38.89
CA SER A 134 15.08 1.34 38.66
C SER A 134 14.84 0.96 37.20
N GLN A 135 15.58 -0.03 36.73
CA GLN A 135 15.47 -0.56 35.37
C GLN A 135 15.02 -2.00 35.41
N GLN A 136 14.11 -2.37 34.51
CA GLN A 136 13.68 -3.75 34.32
C GLN A 136 14.61 -4.45 33.32
N VAL A 137 15.34 -5.48 33.76
CA VAL A 137 16.27 -6.26 32.93
C VAL A 137 15.95 -7.75 33.11
N GLU A 138 15.58 -8.43 32.03
CA GLU A 138 15.27 -9.89 32.01
C GLU A 138 14.23 -10.34 33.05
N GLY A 139 13.31 -9.47 33.45
CA GLY A 139 12.30 -9.78 34.48
C GLY A 139 12.73 -9.41 35.91
N GLU A 140 13.97 -8.99 36.11
CA GLU A 140 14.49 -8.50 37.39
C GLU A 140 14.59 -6.95 37.41
N THR A 141 14.34 -6.37 38.57
CA THR A 141 14.47 -4.92 38.78
C THR A 141 15.86 -4.60 39.33
N THR A 142 16.63 -3.77 38.63
CA THR A 142 18.02 -3.43 38.95
C THR A 142 18.22 -1.91 39.09
N GLY A 143 19.34 -1.47 39.67
CA GLY A 143 19.68 -0.03 39.79
C GLY A 143 18.92 0.76 40.87
N ALA A 144 18.00 0.11 41.59
CA ALA A 144 17.19 0.71 42.65
C ALA A 144 18.02 1.09 43.89
N PRO A 145 17.79 2.29 44.49
CA PRO A 145 18.34 2.62 45.80
C PRO A 145 17.67 1.81 46.91
N GLU A 146 18.43 1.04 47.69
CA GLU A 146 17.90 0.14 48.73
C GLU A 146 17.00 0.83 49.76
N ILE A 147 17.35 2.07 50.14
CA ILE A 147 16.56 2.83 51.11
C ILE A 147 15.20 3.25 50.54
N LEU A 148 15.14 3.67 49.27
CA LEU A 148 13.86 4.03 48.64
C LEU A 148 13.01 2.79 48.37
N LYS A 149 13.66 1.65 48.08
CA LYS A 149 12.99 0.36 47.92
C LYS A 149 12.28 -0.08 49.21
N LYS A 150 12.88 0.15 50.38
CA LYS A 150 12.27 -0.12 51.70
C LYS A 150 10.95 0.62 51.91
N TYR A 151 10.79 1.79 51.31
CA TYR A 151 9.61 2.65 51.46
C TYR A 151 8.65 2.57 50.26
N ASP A 152 8.86 1.63 49.32
CA ASP A 152 8.10 1.54 48.06
C ASP A 152 8.11 2.85 47.23
N ARG A 153 9.27 3.50 47.16
CA ARG A 153 9.47 4.77 46.43
C ARG A 153 10.44 4.61 45.25
N VAL A 154 10.41 3.45 44.63
CA VAL A 154 11.20 3.13 43.42
C VAL A 154 10.26 2.89 42.25
N ARG A 155 10.55 3.52 41.11
CA ARG A 155 9.73 3.45 39.89
C ARG A 155 10.57 3.09 38.68
N LEU A 156 9.91 2.72 37.58
CA LEU A 156 10.60 2.29 36.37
C LEU A 156 11.03 3.49 35.54
N ALA A 157 12.31 3.52 35.14
CA ALA A 157 12.86 4.44 34.15
C ALA A 157 12.74 3.89 32.71
N ASP A 158 12.22 2.67 32.55
CA ASP A 158 12.12 2.02 31.24
C ASP A 158 11.30 2.83 30.23
N LEU A 159 11.92 3.12 29.08
CA LEU A 159 11.30 3.74 27.92
C LEU A 159 11.15 2.69 26.81
N ILE A 160 10.00 2.73 26.12
CA ILE A 160 9.71 1.77 25.06
C ILE A 160 10.25 2.29 23.72
N LEU A 161 11.21 1.55 23.18
CA LEU A 161 11.77 1.80 21.86
C LEU A 161 10.99 1.03 20.81
N ASP A 162 10.54 1.73 19.76
CA ASP A 162 10.07 1.09 18.54
C ASP A 162 11.23 0.48 17.75
N VAL A 163 10.92 -0.30 16.71
CA VAL A 163 11.92 -1.02 15.88
C VAL A 163 12.95 -0.07 15.22
N ASP A 164 12.59 1.21 15.03
CA ASP A 164 13.46 2.27 14.52
C ASP A 164 14.13 3.10 15.62
N SER A 165 14.18 2.57 16.85
CA SER A 165 14.80 3.17 18.04
C SER A 165 14.18 4.49 18.50
N LYS A 166 12.95 4.79 18.07
CA LYS A 166 12.21 5.98 18.51
C LYS A 166 11.22 5.66 19.62
N VAL A 167 11.07 6.59 20.55
CA VAL A 167 10.09 6.53 21.62
C VAL A 167 8.82 7.23 21.14
N ARG A 168 7.75 6.46 20.90
CA ARG A 168 6.41 6.98 20.53
C ARG A 168 5.32 6.57 21.50
N ARG A 169 5.67 5.70 22.45
CA ARG A 169 4.77 5.08 23.41
C ARG A 169 5.31 5.32 24.82
N ALA A 170 4.41 5.61 25.74
CA ALA A 170 4.71 5.71 27.16
C ALA A 170 4.38 4.37 27.81
N LEU A 171 5.32 3.84 28.58
CA LEU A 171 5.04 2.78 29.55
C LEU A 171 4.49 3.44 30.80
N LEU A 172 3.27 3.08 31.20
CA LEU A 172 2.66 3.61 32.43
C LEU A 172 2.91 2.70 33.63
N SER A 173 2.84 1.39 33.41
CA SER A 173 3.07 0.39 34.45
C SER A 173 3.43 -0.97 33.84
N ILE A 174 4.11 -1.82 34.60
CA ILE A 174 4.21 -3.26 34.30
C ILE A 174 3.60 -4.05 35.46
N ARG A 175 3.20 -5.27 35.16
CA ARG A 175 2.91 -6.27 36.19
C ARG A 175 4.15 -7.16 36.31
N ASP A 176 4.71 -7.25 37.50
CA ASP A 176 5.84 -8.16 37.75
C ASP A 176 5.38 -9.63 37.81
N PRO A 177 6.31 -10.60 37.82
CA PRO A 177 5.96 -12.03 37.90
C PRO A 177 5.12 -12.39 39.14
N GLU A 178 5.26 -11.63 40.23
CA GLU A 178 4.52 -11.79 41.48
C GLU A 178 3.08 -11.22 41.40
N GLY A 179 2.77 -10.46 40.35
CA GLY A 179 1.46 -9.88 40.10
C GLY A 179 1.29 -8.46 40.61
N GLU A 180 2.33 -7.85 41.19
CA GLU A 180 2.34 -6.47 41.67
C GLU A 180 2.49 -5.48 40.51
N ILE A 181 1.83 -4.33 40.64
CA ILE A 181 1.86 -3.28 39.63
C ILE A 181 3.01 -2.33 39.96
N LYS A 182 4.03 -2.29 39.09
CA LYS A 182 5.11 -1.31 39.18
C LYS A 182 4.85 -0.17 38.21
N LEU A 183 4.75 1.04 38.73
CA LEU A 183 4.52 2.25 37.94
C LEU A 183 5.84 2.77 37.35
N ALA A 184 5.74 3.35 36.15
CA ALA A 184 6.81 4.15 35.58
C ALA A 184 6.96 5.49 36.31
N LEU A 185 8.17 6.08 36.27
CA LEU A 185 8.48 7.31 36.98
C LEU A 185 7.48 8.42 36.65
N GLY A 186 7.31 8.75 35.38
CA GLY A 186 6.42 9.84 34.97
C GLY A 186 4.95 9.62 35.36
N THR A 187 4.51 8.35 35.41
CA THR A 187 3.17 8.00 35.91
C THR A 187 3.04 8.28 37.39
N GLN A 188 4.01 7.84 38.21
CA GLN A 188 3.96 8.08 39.65
C GLN A 188 3.94 9.58 39.97
N LEU A 189 4.81 10.36 39.32
CA LEU A 189 4.88 11.80 39.53
C LEU A 189 3.55 12.49 39.20
N ALA A 190 2.91 12.10 38.09
CA ALA A 190 1.60 12.61 37.73
C ALA A 190 0.53 12.24 38.77
N LEU A 191 0.49 10.98 39.22
CA LEU A 191 -0.49 10.53 40.20
C LEU A 191 -0.33 11.25 41.55
N ASN A 192 0.89 11.41 42.08
CA ASN A 192 1.11 12.17 43.31
C ASN A 192 0.67 13.63 43.18
N PHE A 193 0.92 14.27 42.03
CA PHE A 193 0.50 15.65 41.81
C PHE A 193 -1.03 15.77 41.78
N LEU A 194 -1.69 14.82 41.12
CA LEU A 194 -3.14 14.78 40.93
C LEU A 194 -3.91 14.35 42.19
N GLU A 195 -3.31 13.52 43.04
CA GLU A 195 -3.89 13.13 44.34
C GLU A 195 -4.15 14.36 45.22
N ALA A 196 -3.23 15.33 45.21
CA ALA A 196 -3.40 16.61 45.91
C ALA A 196 -4.56 17.46 45.35
N GLU A 197 -4.90 17.27 44.08
CA GLU A 197 -6.07 17.88 43.41
C GLU A 197 -7.36 17.05 43.61
N GLY A 198 -7.30 15.95 44.37
CA GLY A 198 -8.42 15.04 44.62
C GLY A 198 -8.76 14.16 43.41
N ILE A 199 -7.80 13.94 42.50
CA ILE A 199 -7.98 13.12 41.30
C ILE A 199 -7.22 11.79 41.47
N GLU A 200 -7.96 10.70 41.54
CA GLU A 200 -7.44 9.34 41.63
C GLU A 200 -7.79 8.52 40.37
N PRO A 201 -6.94 7.54 39.99
CA PRO A 201 -7.22 6.66 38.86
C PRO A 201 -8.31 5.64 39.20
N GLU A 202 -9.33 5.52 38.36
CA GLU A 202 -10.40 4.53 38.47
C GLU A 202 -10.34 3.55 37.29
N VAL A 203 -10.30 2.25 37.57
CA VAL A 203 -10.31 1.21 36.52
C VAL A 203 -11.74 1.00 36.01
N LEU A 204 -11.95 1.24 34.72
CA LEU A 204 -13.20 1.08 34.00
C LEU A 204 -13.13 -0.07 32.99
N ASP A 205 -14.27 -0.74 32.79
CA ASP A 205 -14.46 -1.80 31.77
C ASP A 205 -13.41 -2.94 31.84
N GLY A 206 -12.81 -3.16 33.01
CA GLY A 206 -11.84 -4.22 33.28
C GLY A 206 -10.41 -3.91 32.86
N GLU A 207 -10.14 -2.80 32.16
CA GLU A 207 -8.80 -2.49 31.68
C GLU A 207 -8.52 -1.00 31.49
N SER A 208 -9.44 -0.22 30.94
CA SER A 208 -9.23 1.22 30.74
C SER A 208 -9.16 1.97 32.07
N ILE A 209 -8.39 3.06 32.14
CA ILE A 209 -8.26 3.86 33.36
C ILE A 209 -8.85 5.25 33.14
N GLN A 210 -9.81 5.64 33.98
CA GLN A 210 -10.28 7.02 34.09
C GLN A 210 -9.35 7.78 35.03
N LEU A 211 -8.83 8.92 34.59
CA LEU A 211 -7.97 9.79 35.38
C LEU A 211 -8.47 11.23 35.20
N GLY A 212 -9.26 11.72 36.14
CA GLY A 212 -9.90 13.04 36.03
C GLY A 212 -10.75 13.17 34.75
N ASN A 213 -10.42 14.14 33.90
CA ASN A 213 -11.05 14.35 32.60
C ASN A 213 -10.55 13.42 31.48
N ALA A 214 -9.49 12.65 31.72
CA ALA A 214 -8.87 11.77 30.74
C ALA A 214 -9.33 10.32 30.88
N ARG A 215 -9.44 9.63 29.74
CA ARG A 215 -9.60 8.18 29.68
C ARG A 215 -8.42 7.56 28.96
N LEU A 216 -7.65 6.77 29.67
CA LEU A 216 -6.48 6.03 29.19
C LEU A 216 -6.96 4.72 28.58
N PHE A 217 -6.57 4.46 27.33
CA PHE A 217 -6.81 3.19 26.66
C PHE A 217 -5.48 2.46 26.49
N PRO A 218 -5.35 1.22 26.98
CA PRO A 218 -4.14 0.44 26.78
C PRO A 218 -3.98 0.10 25.29
N LEU A 219 -2.73 -0.02 24.84
CA LEU A 219 -2.40 -0.52 23.49
C LEU A 219 -2.20 -2.04 23.54
N HIS A 220 -2.93 -2.79 22.72
CA HIS A 220 -2.89 -4.26 22.65
C HIS A 220 -1.98 -4.81 21.55
N GLY A 221 -1.52 -3.96 20.64
CA GLY A 221 -0.48 -4.32 19.66
C GLY A 221 -0.89 -4.25 18.19
N THR A 222 -2.11 -3.81 17.89
CA THR A 222 -2.62 -3.65 16.51
C THR A 222 -3.11 -2.24 16.21
N GLU A 223 -3.18 -1.37 17.22
CA GLU A 223 -3.79 -0.05 17.10
C GLU A 223 -2.87 0.92 16.37
N GLY A 224 -3.45 1.84 15.59
CA GLY A 224 -2.72 3.01 15.10
C GLY A 224 -1.56 2.67 14.16
N GLY A 225 -1.71 1.61 13.36
CA GLY A 225 -0.69 1.17 12.41
C GLY A 225 0.42 0.33 13.04
N TYR A 226 0.35 0.01 14.34
CA TYR A 226 1.21 -0.99 14.95
C TYR A 226 0.72 -2.41 14.64
N VAL A 227 1.64 -3.37 14.62
CA VAL A 227 1.36 -4.79 14.39
C VAL A 227 2.33 -5.61 15.21
N ARG A 228 1.82 -6.59 15.95
CA ARG A 228 2.64 -7.54 16.73
C ARG A 228 3.62 -6.81 17.66
N MET A 229 3.13 -5.81 18.38
CA MET A 229 3.91 -5.13 19.42
C MET A 229 4.23 -6.10 20.56
N ASP A 230 5.31 -5.78 21.28
CA ASP A 230 5.55 -6.38 22.59
C ASP A 230 4.51 -5.82 23.58
N GLY A 231 3.57 -6.68 23.99
CA GLY A 231 2.39 -6.33 24.79
C GLY A 231 2.67 -6.20 26.29
N GLY A 232 3.91 -5.92 26.67
CA GLY A 232 4.31 -5.81 28.08
C GLY A 232 3.82 -4.52 28.73
N GLY A 233 3.06 -4.65 29.81
CA GLY A 233 2.64 -3.50 30.62
C GLY A 233 1.54 -2.64 30.00
N TYR A 234 1.12 -1.62 30.74
CA TYR A 234 0.11 -0.67 30.33
C TYR A 234 0.77 0.45 29.52
N GLN A 235 0.49 0.51 28.22
CA GLN A 235 1.11 1.47 27.31
C GLN A 235 0.09 2.40 26.66
N ILE A 236 0.48 3.65 26.39
CA ILE A 236 -0.31 4.63 25.64
C ILE A 236 0.54 5.36 24.60
N LEU A 237 -0.09 5.96 23.58
CA LEU A 237 0.62 6.83 22.63
C LEU A 237 1.09 8.12 23.31
N LEU A 238 2.32 8.54 22.96
CA LEU A 238 2.88 9.81 23.42
C LEU A 238 2.39 10.98 22.56
N ASN A 239 1.74 11.92 23.23
CA ASN A 239 1.45 13.24 22.74
C ASN A 239 2.51 14.19 23.35
N TYR A 240 3.67 14.29 22.72
CA TYR A 240 4.78 15.11 23.22
C TYR A 240 4.38 16.59 23.32
N ARG A 241 4.70 17.24 24.45
CA ARG A 241 4.67 18.70 24.57
C ARG A 241 5.83 19.34 23.79
N GLY A 242 7.01 18.73 23.86
CA GLY A 242 8.19 19.25 23.16
C GLY A 242 9.50 18.61 23.59
N ILE A 243 10.59 19.33 23.30
CA ILE A 243 11.96 19.00 23.68
C ILE A 243 12.35 19.78 24.96
N GLU A 244 13.61 19.69 25.38
CA GLU A 244 14.13 20.34 26.60
C GLU A 244 13.81 21.84 26.67
N ALA A 245 13.92 22.56 25.55
CA ALA A 245 13.61 23.99 25.45
C ALA A 245 12.12 24.35 25.67
N ASP A 246 11.26 23.34 25.78
CA ASP A 246 9.81 23.49 26.00
C ASP A 246 9.41 23.15 27.45
N PHE A 247 10.38 22.99 28.35
CA PHE A 247 10.18 22.86 29.79
C PHE A 247 10.93 23.95 30.56
N HIS A 248 10.47 24.27 31.76
CA HIS A 248 11.27 25.06 32.69
C HIS A 248 12.44 24.22 33.20
N THR A 249 13.66 24.68 32.97
CA THR A 249 14.88 23.99 33.42
C THR A 249 15.64 24.81 34.46
N ILE A 250 16.26 24.13 35.42
CA ILE A 250 17.18 24.71 36.42
C ILE A 250 18.44 23.84 36.43
N SER A 251 19.60 24.46 36.22
CA SER A 251 20.89 23.76 36.31
C SER A 251 21.19 23.40 37.77
N ILE A 252 21.87 22.27 37.99
CA ILE A 252 22.31 21.92 39.34
C ILE A 252 23.32 22.90 39.92
N THR A 253 24.10 23.62 39.09
CA THR A 253 24.94 24.70 39.59
C THR A 253 24.08 25.78 40.25
N ASP A 254 22.94 26.15 39.66
CA ASP A 254 22.07 27.16 40.26
C ASP A 254 21.46 26.68 41.59
N ILE A 255 21.24 25.37 41.74
CA ILE A 255 20.85 24.78 43.03
C ILE A 255 22.00 24.85 44.04
N LEU A 256 23.21 24.48 43.62
CA LEU A 256 24.43 24.49 44.44
C LEU A 256 24.92 25.90 44.81
N GLU A 257 24.52 26.92 44.05
CA GLU A 257 24.83 28.32 44.32
C GLU A 257 23.64 29.10 44.90
N GLU A 258 22.55 28.41 45.25
CA GLU A 258 21.32 28.98 45.85
C GLU A 258 20.67 30.09 44.98
N ARG A 259 20.80 29.97 43.65
CA ARG A 259 20.23 30.87 42.64
C ARG A 259 18.91 30.34 42.07
N MET A 260 18.04 29.78 42.91
CA MET A 260 16.77 29.21 42.47
C MET A 260 15.61 30.19 42.64
N PRO A 261 14.81 30.45 41.60
CA PRO A 261 13.54 31.16 41.76
C PRO A 261 12.55 30.27 42.53
N GLU A 262 12.11 30.70 43.71
CA GLU A 262 11.18 29.95 44.57
C GLU A 262 9.90 29.52 43.82
N GLU A 263 9.39 30.40 42.96
CA GLU A 263 8.19 30.19 42.15
C GLU A 263 8.28 28.99 41.20
N LEU A 264 9.48 28.54 40.84
CA LEU A 264 9.70 27.42 39.92
C LEU A 264 9.74 26.05 40.61
N ILE A 265 9.88 25.99 41.94
CA ILE A 265 10.02 24.72 42.67
C ILE A 265 8.82 24.47 43.59
N ARG A 266 8.39 25.50 44.31
CA ARG A 266 7.31 25.40 45.30
C ARG A 266 6.01 24.90 44.66
N ASP A 267 5.41 23.88 45.26
CA ASP A 267 4.15 23.25 44.82
C ASP A 267 4.18 22.70 43.37
N ARG A 268 5.36 22.43 42.82
CA ARG A 268 5.53 21.85 41.47
C ARG A 268 6.06 20.42 41.51
N ILE A 269 5.96 19.75 40.38
CA ILE A 269 6.67 18.50 40.08
C ILE A 269 8.10 18.84 39.70
N VAL A 270 9.06 18.33 40.47
CA VAL A 270 10.49 18.49 40.17
C VAL A 270 11.04 17.18 39.65
N ILE A 271 11.66 17.19 38.47
CA ILE A 271 12.30 15.99 37.91
C ILE A 271 13.79 16.25 37.77
N ILE A 272 14.61 15.51 38.51
CA ILE A 272 16.07 15.65 38.57
C ILE A 272 16.68 14.55 37.70
N GLY A 273 17.44 14.91 36.66
CA GLY A 273 18.03 13.93 35.75
C GLY A 273 19.05 14.51 34.78
N ALA A 274 19.84 13.63 34.17
CA ALA A 274 20.96 14.00 33.32
C ALA A 274 20.53 14.54 31.96
N THR A 275 21.19 15.59 31.48
CA THR A 275 21.03 16.13 30.11
C THR A 275 22.36 16.27 29.37
N ALA A 276 23.48 15.87 29.98
CA ALA A 276 24.79 15.88 29.36
C ALA A 276 24.94 14.74 28.32
N SER A 277 25.27 15.11 27.08
CA SER A 277 25.45 14.23 25.91
C SER A 277 26.42 13.07 26.13
N THR A 278 27.38 13.21 27.04
CA THR A 278 28.39 12.18 27.37
C THR A 278 27.83 11.00 28.16
N LEU A 279 26.66 11.15 28.79
CA LEU A 279 26.07 10.16 29.69
C LEU A 279 25.21 9.11 28.97
N ASN A 280 25.11 9.19 27.63
CA ASN A 280 24.41 8.23 26.76
C ASN A 280 22.93 7.93 27.13
N ASP A 281 22.27 8.80 27.90
CA ASP A 281 20.84 8.70 28.24
C ASP A 281 19.95 9.47 27.25
N PHE A 282 20.11 9.16 25.97
CA PHE A 282 19.54 9.94 24.86
C PHE A 282 18.74 9.07 23.92
N PHE A 283 17.53 9.51 23.62
CA PHE A 283 16.57 8.75 22.83
C PHE A 283 16.13 9.51 21.58
N GLN A 284 15.81 8.75 20.53
CA GLN A 284 15.16 9.32 19.37
C GLN A 284 13.66 9.47 19.67
N THR A 285 13.07 10.56 19.20
CA THR A 285 11.66 10.89 19.37
C THR A 285 11.05 11.30 18.03
N PRO A 286 9.73 11.56 17.93
CA PRO A 286 9.11 12.17 16.77
C PRO A 286 9.75 13.50 16.32
N TYR A 287 10.47 14.22 17.18
CA TYR A 287 11.18 15.44 16.77
C TYR A 287 12.52 15.16 16.05
N ASN A 288 13.01 13.92 16.09
CA ASN A 288 14.22 13.50 15.42
C ASN A 288 13.96 13.18 13.93
N GLY A 289 14.60 13.96 13.06
CA GLY A 289 14.60 13.77 11.60
C GLY A 289 13.34 14.27 10.91
N SER A 290 13.49 15.28 10.05
CA SER A 290 12.45 15.75 9.12
C SER A 290 12.87 15.46 7.69
N LEU A 291 11.90 15.37 6.76
CA LEU A 291 12.18 15.44 5.32
C LEU A 291 12.93 16.74 4.93
N SER A 292 12.91 17.77 5.79
CA SER A 292 13.44 19.11 5.53
C SER A 292 14.49 19.63 6.54
N SER A 293 14.83 18.88 7.60
CA SER A 293 15.81 19.35 8.60
C SER A 293 16.81 18.27 9.00
N THR A 294 18.09 18.65 8.99
CA THR A 294 19.27 17.84 9.34
C THR A 294 19.66 17.90 10.81
N SER A 295 18.98 18.70 11.64
CA SER A 295 19.27 18.79 13.07
C SER A 295 18.70 17.58 13.79
N ILE A 296 19.60 16.70 14.24
CA ILE A 296 19.35 15.47 14.98
C ILE A 296 19.86 15.72 16.41
N SER A 297 19.07 16.37 17.24
CA SER A 297 19.37 16.41 18.68
C SER A 297 18.49 15.36 19.35
N PRO A 298 19.06 14.23 19.82
CA PRO A 298 18.30 13.28 20.63
C PRO A 298 17.83 13.95 21.91
N VAL A 299 16.77 13.40 22.51
CA VAL A 299 16.12 13.96 23.70
C VAL A 299 16.60 13.20 24.94
N PRO A 300 17.03 13.88 26.02
CA PRO A 300 17.40 13.21 27.27
C PRO A 300 16.25 12.40 27.87
N GLY A 301 16.55 11.27 28.52
CA GLY A 301 15.54 10.40 29.17
C GLY A 301 14.65 11.16 30.15
N VAL A 302 15.24 12.01 30.98
CA VAL A 302 14.53 12.87 31.94
C VAL A 302 13.47 13.76 31.29
N ILE A 303 13.72 14.26 30.07
CA ILE A 303 12.78 15.10 29.33
C ILE A 303 11.62 14.26 28.77
N ILE A 304 11.84 12.98 28.45
CA ILE A 304 10.77 12.07 28.07
C ILE A 304 9.88 11.77 29.27
N HIS A 305 10.45 11.54 30.46
CA HIS A 305 9.67 11.42 31.69
C HIS A 305 8.88 12.70 32.02
N ALA A 306 9.44 13.88 31.77
CA ALA A 306 8.71 15.16 31.87
C ALA A 306 7.53 15.24 30.89
N ASN A 307 7.71 14.80 29.64
CA ASN A 307 6.63 14.72 28.66
C ASN A 307 5.51 13.74 29.07
N ILE A 308 5.86 12.54 29.57
CA ILE A 308 4.89 11.56 30.09
C ILE A 308 4.08 12.18 31.23
N THR A 309 4.77 12.77 32.21
CA THR A 309 4.15 13.41 33.38
C THR A 309 3.22 14.55 32.95
N SER A 310 3.72 15.45 32.09
CA SER A 310 2.97 16.58 31.55
C SER A 310 1.69 16.13 30.84
N GLN A 311 1.80 15.10 30.00
CA GLN A 311 0.66 14.54 29.27
C GLN A 311 -0.42 14.02 30.22
N LEU A 312 -0.04 13.29 31.26
CA LEU A 312 -1.00 12.71 32.21
C LEU A 312 -1.66 13.80 33.06
N VAL A 313 -0.89 14.74 33.62
CA VAL A 313 -1.41 15.85 34.42
C VAL A 313 -2.34 16.73 33.59
N SER A 314 -1.86 17.21 32.43
CA SER A 314 -2.64 18.09 31.56
C SER A 314 -3.92 17.42 31.07
N ALA A 315 -3.89 16.10 30.80
CA ALA A 315 -5.07 15.37 30.38
C ALA A 315 -6.07 15.16 31.51
N ALA A 316 -5.59 14.85 32.72
CA ALA A 316 -6.43 14.67 33.88
C ALA A 316 -7.14 15.96 34.31
N LEU A 317 -6.44 17.10 34.21
CA LEU A 317 -7.02 18.42 34.49
C LEU A 317 -7.95 18.91 33.37
N GLY A 318 -7.89 18.32 32.18
CA GLY A 318 -8.74 18.67 31.03
C GLY A 318 -8.15 19.72 30.09
N ASP A 319 -6.89 20.11 30.30
CA ASP A 319 -6.18 21.08 29.46
C ASP A 319 -5.74 20.49 28.12
N ARG A 320 -5.53 19.16 28.06
CA ARG A 320 -5.00 18.49 26.87
C ARG A 320 -5.63 17.13 26.60
N ALA A 321 -6.09 16.90 25.37
CA ALA A 321 -6.59 15.58 24.98
C ALA A 321 -5.46 14.60 24.63
N LEU A 322 -5.67 13.33 24.98
CA LEU A 322 -4.81 12.22 24.59
C LEU A 322 -5.02 11.83 23.12
N ILE A 323 -3.98 11.31 22.48
CA ILE A 323 -4.09 10.75 21.14
C ILE A 323 -4.87 9.43 21.23
N ARG A 324 -5.91 9.31 20.42
CA ARG A 324 -6.76 8.13 20.31
C ARG A 324 -6.60 7.50 18.94
N THR A 325 -6.71 6.18 18.88
CA THR A 325 -6.77 5.41 17.64
C THR A 325 -8.22 5.07 17.31
N LEU A 326 -8.45 4.66 16.07
CA LEU A 326 -9.76 4.13 15.67
C LEU A 326 -9.82 2.63 15.96
N PRO A 327 -11.00 2.08 16.26
CA PRO A 327 -11.18 0.63 16.27
C PRO A 327 -10.90 0.04 14.88
N ASP A 328 -10.29 -1.15 14.84
CA ASP A 328 -9.87 -1.82 13.60
C ASP A 328 -10.98 -1.88 12.53
N TYR A 329 -12.22 -2.19 12.92
CA TYR A 329 -13.34 -2.28 11.98
C TYR A 329 -13.69 -0.93 11.32
N VAL A 330 -13.46 0.19 12.00
CA VAL A 330 -13.64 1.54 11.44
C VAL A 330 -12.52 1.82 10.45
N GLU A 331 -11.28 1.42 10.73
CA GLU A 331 -10.16 1.53 9.80
C GLU A 331 -10.38 0.66 8.54
N TRP A 332 -10.95 -0.53 8.70
CA TRP A 332 -11.29 -1.39 7.56
C TRP A 332 -12.39 -0.77 6.69
N LEU A 333 -13.43 -0.21 7.32
CA LEU A 333 -14.47 0.52 6.61
C LEU A 333 -13.89 1.75 5.90
N TRP A 334 -12.97 2.47 6.53
CA TRP A 334 -12.26 3.60 5.95
C TRP A 334 -11.51 3.20 4.68
N ALA A 335 -10.69 2.15 4.73
CA ALA A 335 -9.98 1.64 3.56
C ALA A 335 -10.93 1.22 2.43
N PHE A 336 -12.07 0.60 2.77
CA PHE A 336 -13.10 0.24 1.81
C PHE A 336 -13.75 1.46 1.14
N VAL A 337 -14.06 2.53 1.89
CA VAL A 337 -14.62 3.78 1.33
C VAL A 337 -13.69 4.38 0.29
N TRP A 338 -12.37 4.43 0.56
CA TRP A 338 -11.40 4.96 -0.41
C TRP A 338 -11.24 4.07 -1.64
N ALA A 339 -11.23 2.74 -1.47
CA ALA A 339 -11.26 1.81 -2.60
C ALA A 339 -12.52 2.02 -3.49
N MET A 340 -13.68 2.23 -2.87
CA MET A 340 -14.94 2.55 -3.57
C MET A 340 -14.83 3.84 -4.38
N LEU A 341 -14.27 4.92 -3.80
CA LEU A 341 -14.03 6.18 -4.50
C LEU A 341 -13.11 5.99 -5.72
N GLY A 342 -12.09 5.14 -5.62
CA GLY A 342 -11.21 4.77 -6.72
C GLY A 342 -11.93 4.08 -7.89
N THR A 343 -12.85 3.16 -7.58
CA THR A 343 -13.69 2.55 -8.63
C THR A 343 -14.66 3.55 -9.24
N ALA A 344 -15.25 4.43 -8.43
CA ALA A 344 -16.23 5.42 -8.86
C ALA A 344 -15.64 6.46 -9.81
N ILE A 345 -14.43 6.96 -9.52
CA ILE A 345 -13.77 7.94 -10.39
C ILE A 345 -13.35 7.35 -11.73
N THR A 346 -12.93 6.08 -11.72
CA THR A 346 -12.59 5.35 -12.95
C THR A 346 -13.85 5.13 -13.79
N ALA A 347 -14.94 4.69 -13.17
CA ALA A 347 -16.23 4.51 -13.84
C ALA A 347 -16.77 5.82 -14.43
N TRP A 348 -16.71 6.92 -13.65
CA TRP A 348 -17.12 8.25 -14.10
C TRP A 348 -16.32 8.73 -15.31
N SER A 349 -14.99 8.63 -15.26
CA SER A 349 -14.11 9.06 -16.36
C SER A 349 -14.38 8.27 -17.65
N LEU A 350 -14.48 6.94 -17.55
CA LEU A 350 -14.72 6.08 -18.70
C LEU A 350 -16.13 6.24 -19.30
N ASN A 351 -17.14 6.53 -18.47
CA ASN A 351 -18.51 6.74 -18.93
C ASN A 351 -18.69 8.10 -19.62
N ASN A 352 -18.00 9.14 -19.14
CA ASN A 352 -18.08 10.49 -19.70
C ASN A 352 -17.39 10.61 -21.08
N SER A 353 -16.45 9.71 -21.39
CA SER A 353 -15.74 9.71 -22.68
C SER A 353 -16.60 9.14 -23.80
N GLN A 354 -17.09 9.98 -24.73
CA GLN A 354 -17.88 9.54 -25.89
C GLN A 354 -17.10 8.66 -26.90
N ARG A 355 -15.80 8.39 -26.70
CA ARG A 355 -14.96 7.63 -27.63
C ARG A 355 -14.81 6.17 -27.20
N LEU A 356 -14.82 5.25 -28.17
CA LEU A 356 -14.71 3.79 -28.00
C LEU A 356 -13.36 3.32 -27.42
N PHE A 357 -12.38 4.21 -27.28
CA PHE A 357 -11.06 3.92 -26.75
C PHE A 357 -10.74 4.91 -25.63
N GLY A 358 -10.35 4.39 -24.47
CA GLY A 358 -9.87 5.19 -23.34
C GLY A 358 -8.69 6.06 -23.76
N GLY A 359 -8.98 7.31 -24.10
CA GLY A 359 -8.02 8.23 -24.68
C GLY A 359 -7.07 8.79 -23.63
N ASN A 360 -6.04 9.53 -24.06
CA ASN A 360 -5.12 10.22 -23.14
C ASN A 360 -5.84 11.14 -22.14
N ARG A 361 -7.03 11.66 -22.50
CA ARG A 361 -7.87 12.49 -21.61
C ARG A 361 -8.49 11.70 -20.46
N ASP A 362 -8.90 10.46 -20.68
CA ASP A 362 -9.55 9.64 -19.63
C ASP A 362 -8.53 9.22 -18.58
N LYS A 363 -7.33 8.85 -19.05
CA LYS A 363 -6.17 8.60 -18.19
C LYS A 363 -5.76 9.85 -17.41
N LEU A 364 -5.77 11.02 -18.04
CA LEU A 364 -5.47 12.29 -17.37
C LEU A 364 -6.51 12.62 -16.29
N ASN A 365 -7.81 12.46 -16.56
CA ASN A 365 -8.86 12.68 -15.58
C ASN A 365 -8.75 11.74 -14.37
N ILE A 366 -8.45 10.45 -14.62
CA ILE A 366 -8.23 9.47 -13.55
C ILE A 366 -7.00 9.85 -12.74
N PHE A 367 -5.91 10.27 -13.38
CA PHE A 367 -4.69 10.70 -12.69
C PHE A 367 -4.92 11.94 -11.82
N ILE A 368 -5.55 13.00 -12.36
CA ILE A 368 -5.92 14.20 -11.60
C ILE A 368 -6.81 13.82 -10.42
N GLY A 369 -7.80 12.98 -10.68
CA GLY A 369 -8.71 12.46 -9.69
C GLY A 369 -8.04 11.68 -8.57
N PHE A 370 -7.09 10.81 -8.91
CA PHE A 370 -6.26 10.08 -7.95
C PHE A 370 -5.46 11.03 -7.06
N VAL A 371 -4.77 12.02 -7.65
CA VAL A 371 -3.99 13.01 -6.91
C VAL A 371 -4.89 13.82 -5.95
N LEU A 372 -6.08 14.23 -6.39
CA LEU A 372 -7.04 14.94 -5.53
C LEU A 372 -7.54 14.07 -4.37
N LEU A 373 -7.85 12.81 -4.62
CA LEU A 373 -8.29 11.87 -3.59
C LEU A 373 -7.18 11.57 -2.57
N GLU A 374 -5.95 11.31 -3.02
CA GLU A 374 -4.80 11.14 -2.11
C GLU A 374 -4.52 12.40 -1.29
N SER A 375 -4.63 13.60 -1.91
CA SER A 375 -4.48 14.87 -1.19
C SER A 375 -5.57 15.05 -0.13
N ALA A 376 -6.81 14.66 -0.45
CA ALA A 376 -7.92 14.72 0.49
C ALA A 376 -7.76 13.70 1.64
N LEU A 377 -7.29 12.49 1.37
CA LEU A 377 -6.96 11.48 2.38
C LEU A 377 -5.91 12.02 3.35
N LEU A 378 -4.80 12.55 2.81
CA LEU A 378 -3.73 13.13 3.61
C LEU A 378 -4.22 14.32 4.46
N ALA A 379 -5.05 15.20 3.88
CA ALA A 379 -5.63 16.34 4.59
C ALA A 379 -6.53 15.89 5.74
N ILE A 380 -7.43 14.92 5.49
CA ILE A 380 -8.33 14.38 6.52
C ILE A 380 -7.53 13.72 7.65
N ALA A 381 -6.52 12.90 7.33
CA ALA A 381 -5.70 12.24 8.34
C ALA A 381 -4.91 13.27 9.18
N THR A 382 -4.33 14.28 8.53
CA THR A 382 -3.59 15.36 9.22
C THR A 382 -4.53 16.18 10.12
N THR A 383 -5.71 16.58 9.64
CA THR A 383 -6.70 17.30 10.45
C THR A 383 -7.22 16.46 11.62
N SER A 384 -7.47 15.16 11.40
CA SER A 384 -7.90 14.25 12.46
C SER A 384 -6.85 14.15 13.55
N MET A 385 -5.57 14.11 13.18
CA MET A 385 -4.48 14.09 14.14
C MET A 385 -4.36 15.37 14.95
N LEU A 386 -4.65 16.55 14.36
CA LEU A 386 -4.76 17.81 15.11
C LEU A 386 -5.93 17.79 16.11
N LEU A 387 -6.96 16.97 15.85
CA LEU A 387 -8.06 16.68 16.77
C LEU A 387 -7.75 15.52 17.73
N ASN A 388 -6.48 15.07 17.80
CA ASN A 388 -6.00 13.97 18.62
C ASN A 388 -6.59 12.59 18.26
N VAL A 389 -6.97 12.41 16.99
CA VAL A 389 -7.38 11.12 16.44
C VAL A 389 -6.39 10.68 15.38
N TRP A 390 -5.65 9.62 15.66
CA TRP A 390 -4.71 9.01 14.74
C TRP A 390 -5.42 8.05 13.79
N ILE A 391 -5.23 8.25 12.47
CA ILE A 391 -5.84 7.45 11.41
C ILE A 391 -4.72 6.97 10.48
N PRO A 392 -4.45 5.65 10.41
CA PRO A 392 -3.52 5.08 9.45
C PRO A 392 -3.93 5.38 8.00
N ILE A 393 -2.98 5.81 7.17
CA ILE A 393 -3.25 6.27 5.79
C ILE A 393 -2.99 5.21 4.72
N MET A 394 -2.09 4.28 4.97
CA MET A 394 -1.57 3.35 3.98
C MET A 394 -2.59 2.31 3.50
N PRO A 395 -3.44 1.70 4.37
CA PRO A 395 -4.48 0.79 3.90
C PRO A 395 -5.47 1.48 2.95
N ALA A 396 -5.83 2.74 3.24
CA ALA A 396 -6.74 3.52 2.41
C ALA A 396 -6.09 3.95 1.07
N SER A 397 -4.85 4.47 1.12
CA SER A 397 -4.10 4.86 -0.08
C SER A 397 -3.84 3.67 -1.01
N LEU A 398 -3.36 2.54 -0.48
CA LEU A 398 -3.15 1.34 -1.30
C LEU A 398 -4.47 0.79 -1.84
N GLY A 399 -5.53 0.75 -1.03
CA GLY A 399 -6.87 0.31 -1.45
C GLY A 399 -7.41 1.14 -2.61
N LEU A 400 -7.27 2.46 -2.55
CA LEU A 400 -7.61 3.41 -3.62
C LEU A 400 -6.81 3.11 -4.90
N GLY A 401 -5.49 3.03 -4.79
CA GLY A 401 -4.60 2.78 -5.93
C GLY A 401 -4.84 1.44 -6.62
N LEU A 402 -4.99 0.37 -5.84
CA LEU A 402 -5.31 -0.97 -6.35
C LEU A 402 -6.66 -1.00 -7.06
N ALA A 403 -7.69 -0.35 -6.51
CA ALA A 403 -9.02 -0.30 -7.10
C ALA A 403 -9.05 0.42 -8.45
N ILE A 404 -8.27 1.51 -8.59
CA ILE A 404 -8.10 2.22 -9.87
C ILE A 404 -7.35 1.33 -10.87
N PHE A 405 -6.22 0.75 -10.46
CA PHE A 405 -5.38 -0.08 -11.33
C PHE A 405 -6.14 -1.30 -11.85
N SER A 406 -6.83 -2.03 -11.00
CA SER A 406 -7.64 -3.19 -11.38
C SER A 406 -8.82 -2.81 -12.28
N SER A 407 -9.48 -1.67 -12.03
CA SER A 407 -10.55 -1.15 -12.89
C SER A 407 -10.06 -0.85 -14.30
N LEU A 408 -8.87 -0.24 -14.42
CA LEU A 408 -8.22 0.02 -15.71
C LEU A 408 -7.87 -1.28 -16.44
N LEU A 409 -7.34 -2.28 -15.74
CA LEU A 409 -7.02 -3.59 -16.31
C LEU A 409 -8.28 -4.31 -16.82
N LEU A 410 -9.36 -4.31 -16.03
CA LEU A 410 -10.64 -4.92 -16.41
C LEU A 410 -11.22 -4.24 -17.67
N SER A 411 -11.21 -2.91 -17.71
CA SER A 411 -11.67 -2.15 -18.87
C SER A 411 -10.83 -2.42 -20.12
N ASN A 412 -9.50 -2.48 -19.98
CA ASN A 412 -8.60 -2.74 -21.09
C ASN A 412 -8.79 -4.17 -21.67
N ARG A 413 -8.97 -5.17 -20.81
CA ARG A 413 -9.29 -6.55 -21.24
C ARG A 413 -10.61 -6.64 -21.99
N GLN A 414 -11.64 -5.93 -21.55
CA GLN A 414 -12.93 -5.87 -22.25
C GLN A 414 -12.77 -5.26 -23.66
N LEU A 415 -12.00 -4.18 -23.80
CA LEU A 415 -11.73 -3.55 -25.11
C LEU A 415 -10.99 -4.50 -26.06
N HIS A 416 -9.91 -5.15 -25.60
CA HIS A 416 -9.19 -6.11 -26.45
C HIS A 416 -10.01 -7.38 -26.74
N GLY A 417 -10.96 -7.75 -25.88
CA GLY A 417 -11.90 -8.83 -26.11
C GLY A 417 -12.91 -8.54 -27.23
N LEU A 418 -13.23 -7.27 -27.47
CA LEU A 418 -14.31 -6.82 -28.36
C LEU A 418 -13.85 -6.44 -29.78
N ALA A 419 -12.56 -6.38 -30.08
CA ALA A 419 -12.08 -6.12 -31.43
C ALA A 419 -12.35 -7.34 -32.34
N THR A 420 -13.32 -7.24 -33.25
CA THR A 420 -13.68 -8.33 -34.19
C THR A 420 -13.01 -8.24 -35.56
N LEU A 421 -12.42 -7.08 -35.89
CA LEU A 421 -11.79 -6.81 -37.19
C LEU A 421 -10.28 -6.70 -37.08
N ASP A 422 -9.59 -7.03 -38.17
CA ASP A 422 -8.17 -6.76 -38.37
C ASP A 422 -7.95 -5.28 -38.71
N GLU A 423 -6.99 -4.64 -38.05
CA GLU A 423 -6.78 -3.19 -38.14
C GLU A 423 -6.35 -2.75 -39.54
N LEU A 424 -5.55 -3.55 -40.24
CA LEU A 424 -5.06 -3.24 -41.57
C LEU A 424 -6.12 -3.52 -42.64
N THR A 425 -6.62 -4.75 -42.68
CA THR A 425 -7.42 -5.26 -43.80
C THR A 425 -8.92 -5.01 -43.66
N LYS A 426 -9.38 -4.64 -42.46
CA LYS A 426 -10.80 -4.42 -42.10
C LYS A 426 -11.72 -5.63 -42.29
N VAL A 427 -11.17 -6.81 -42.55
CA VAL A 427 -11.89 -8.09 -42.48
C VAL A 427 -11.82 -8.65 -41.06
N ALA A 428 -12.45 -9.79 -40.77
CA ALA A 428 -12.41 -10.36 -39.42
C ALA A 428 -10.96 -10.70 -39.00
N ASN A 429 -10.63 -10.53 -37.73
CA ASN A 429 -9.33 -11.00 -37.22
C ASN A 429 -9.37 -12.49 -36.89
N ARG A 430 -8.19 -13.09 -36.62
CA ARG A 430 -8.07 -14.51 -36.27
C ARG A 430 -8.99 -14.94 -35.11
N ARG A 431 -9.11 -14.12 -34.06
CA ARG A 431 -9.98 -14.44 -32.92
C ARG A 431 -11.46 -14.51 -33.32
N SER A 432 -11.91 -13.57 -34.15
CA SER A 432 -13.26 -13.58 -34.71
C SER A 432 -13.48 -14.78 -35.63
N PHE A 433 -12.47 -15.16 -36.41
CA PHE A 433 -12.49 -16.40 -37.19
C PHE A 433 -12.65 -17.64 -36.32
N ASP A 434 -11.82 -17.83 -35.29
CA ASP A 434 -11.86 -19.01 -34.42
C ASP A 434 -13.24 -19.15 -33.74
N THR A 435 -13.79 -18.04 -33.27
CA THR A 435 -15.13 -17.98 -32.66
C THR A 435 -16.22 -18.37 -33.66
N GLN A 436 -16.19 -17.80 -34.86
CA GLN A 436 -17.20 -18.04 -35.88
C GLN A 436 -17.11 -19.42 -36.52
N LEU A 437 -15.91 -19.99 -36.61
CA LEU A 437 -15.69 -21.36 -37.08
C LEU A 437 -16.21 -22.37 -36.05
N SER A 438 -15.93 -22.15 -34.77
CA SER A 438 -16.45 -22.99 -33.69
C SER A 438 -17.98 -23.02 -33.70
N GLN A 439 -18.62 -21.86 -33.88
CA GLN A 439 -20.08 -21.76 -34.04
C GLN A 439 -20.59 -22.47 -35.30
N ALA A 440 -19.86 -22.37 -36.42
CA ALA A 440 -20.24 -23.01 -37.68
C ALA A 440 -20.15 -24.54 -37.64
N ILE A 441 -19.17 -25.07 -36.90
CA ILE A 441 -18.99 -26.52 -36.72
C ILE A 441 -19.97 -27.09 -35.68
N ALA A 442 -20.35 -26.29 -34.68
CA ALA A 442 -21.32 -26.68 -33.66
C ALA A 442 -22.75 -26.84 -34.23
N ASP A 443 -23.05 -26.31 -35.41
CA ASP A 443 -24.31 -26.51 -36.13
C ASP A 443 -24.28 -27.87 -36.87
N PRO A 444 -24.97 -28.91 -36.36
CA PRO A 444 -24.89 -30.25 -36.93
C PRO A 444 -25.60 -30.35 -38.28
N ASP A 445 -26.59 -29.49 -38.54
CA ASP A 445 -27.53 -29.59 -39.66
C ASP A 445 -27.02 -28.90 -40.94
N SER A 446 -25.85 -28.26 -40.87
CA SER A 446 -25.27 -27.50 -41.97
C SER A 446 -23.86 -27.94 -42.32
N ASN A 447 -23.55 -28.03 -43.62
CA ASN A 447 -22.18 -28.20 -44.09
C ASN A 447 -21.36 -26.94 -43.77
N CYS A 448 -20.10 -27.12 -43.38
CA CYS A 448 -19.18 -26.00 -43.18
C CYS A 448 -17.93 -26.22 -44.02
N SER A 449 -17.78 -25.45 -45.10
CA SER A 449 -16.56 -25.45 -45.91
C SER A 449 -15.61 -24.36 -45.42
N LEU A 450 -14.32 -24.66 -45.42
CA LEU A 450 -13.25 -23.77 -45.04
C LEU A 450 -12.28 -23.62 -46.22
N ILE A 451 -11.92 -22.38 -46.51
CA ILE A 451 -10.85 -22.07 -47.47
C ILE A 451 -9.73 -21.38 -46.70
N LEU A 452 -8.51 -21.92 -46.78
CA LEU A 452 -7.30 -21.22 -46.38
C LEU A 452 -6.59 -20.71 -47.63
N CYS A 453 -6.22 -19.44 -47.61
CA CYS A 453 -5.62 -18.73 -48.73
C CYS A 453 -4.28 -18.13 -48.33
N ASP A 454 -3.32 -18.10 -49.24
CA ASP A 454 -2.01 -17.48 -49.02
C ASP A 454 -1.55 -16.74 -50.28
N ILE A 455 -1.11 -15.49 -50.11
CA ILE A 455 -0.59 -14.68 -51.21
C ILE A 455 0.76 -15.22 -51.64
N ASP A 456 0.84 -15.63 -52.91
CA ASP A 456 2.01 -16.26 -53.47
C ASP A 456 3.21 -15.29 -53.48
N ASN A 457 4.36 -15.77 -52.98
CA ASN A 457 5.63 -15.05 -52.98
C ASN A 457 5.56 -13.68 -52.24
N PHE A 458 4.69 -13.50 -51.26
CA PHE A 458 4.48 -12.20 -50.61
C PHE A 458 5.71 -11.65 -49.88
N LYS A 459 6.56 -12.50 -49.30
CA LYS A 459 7.86 -12.07 -48.75
C LYS A 459 8.72 -11.38 -49.81
N LEU A 460 8.82 -11.98 -51.00
CA LEU A 460 9.59 -11.42 -52.11
C LEU A 460 8.99 -10.10 -52.63
N TYR A 461 7.65 -9.99 -52.60
CA TYR A 461 6.95 -8.74 -52.87
C TYR A 461 7.38 -7.64 -51.90
N ASN A 462 7.35 -7.92 -50.58
CA ASN A 462 7.78 -6.96 -49.56
C ASN A 462 9.26 -6.60 -49.67
N ASP A 463 10.12 -7.56 -49.97
CA ASP A 463 11.55 -7.32 -50.16
C ASP A 463 11.81 -6.42 -51.38
N THR A 464 10.92 -6.43 -52.38
CA THR A 464 11.03 -5.65 -53.61
C THR A 464 10.42 -4.24 -53.49
N TYR A 465 9.21 -4.13 -52.92
CA TYR A 465 8.41 -2.90 -52.93
C TYR A 465 8.27 -2.23 -51.55
N GLY A 466 8.81 -2.85 -50.49
CA GLY A 466 8.74 -2.37 -49.12
C GLY A 466 7.42 -2.71 -48.41
N HIS A 467 7.47 -2.73 -47.07
CA HIS A 467 6.34 -3.12 -46.22
C HIS A 467 5.07 -2.27 -46.44
N GLN A 468 5.20 -0.97 -46.73
CA GLN A 468 4.04 -0.10 -46.97
C GLN A 468 3.26 -0.47 -48.23
N ALA A 469 3.98 -0.88 -49.30
CA ALA A 469 3.34 -1.41 -50.51
C ALA A 469 2.69 -2.78 -50.22
N GLY A 470 3.36 -3.60 -49.39
CA GLY A 470 2.81 -4.85 -48.85
C GLY A 470 1.48 -4.66 -48.14
N ASP A 471 1.41 -3.68 -47.24
CA ASP A 471 0.18 -3.35 -46.49
C ASP A 471 -0.97 -2.93 -47.41
N THR A 472 -0.65 -2.14 -48.43
CA THR A 472 -1.62 -1.73 -49.46
C THR A 472 -2.09 -2.93 -50.29
N CYS A 473 -1.18 -3.86 -50.62
CA CYS A 473 -1.49 -5.10 -51.31
C CYS A 473 -2.44 -5.97 -50.47
N LEU A 474 -2.12 -6.21 -49.19
CA LEU A 474 -2.95 -6.96 -48.25
C LEU A 474 -4.36 -6.37 -48.12
N TYR A 475 -4.47 -5.05 -48.01
CA TYR A 475 -5.76 -4.36 -47.96
C TYR A 475 -6.57 -4.63 -49.24
N ARG A 476 -5.99 -4.43 -50.42
CA ARG A 476 -6.69 -4.64 -51.70
C ARG A 476 -7.12 -6.08 -51.91
N VAL A 477 -6.27 -7.05 -51.56
CA VAL A 477 -6.59 -8.48 -51.62
C VAL A 477 -7.76 -8.81 -50.69
N ALA A 478 -7.72 -8.34 -49.44
CA ALA A 478 -8.78 -8.59 -48.47
C ALA A 478 -10.13 -8.01 -48.90
N GLN A 479 -10.14 -6.77 -49.43
CA GLN A 479 -11.36 -6.15 -49.94
C GLN A 479 -11.91 -6.94 -51.15
N LYS A 480 -11.05 -7.35 -52.08
CA LYS A 480 -11.48 -8.14 -53.24
C LYS A 480 -12.05 -9.50 -52.85
N MET A 481 -11.47 -10.18 -51.85
CA MET A 481 -12.05 -11.41 -51.28
C MET A 481 -13.44 -11.15 -50.68
N ARG A 482 -13.57 -10.09 -49.88
CA ARG A 482 -14.83 -9.70 -49.21
C ARG A 482 -15.96 -9.39 -50.21
N GLU A 483 -15.63 -8.78 -51.34
CA GLU A 483 -16.55 -8.53 -52.47
C GLU A 483 -16.95 -9.82 -53.20
N THR A 484 -16.07 -10.82 -53.22
CA THR A 484 -16.26 -12.06 -53.98
C THR A 484 -17.16 -13.07 -53.27
N VAL A 485 -17.28 -13.03 -51.95
CA VAL A 485 -18.07 -13.97 -51.14
C VAL A 485 -19.43 -13.37 -50.73
N ARG A 486 -20.39 -14.21 -50.29
CA ARG A 486 -21.72 -13.73 -49.88
C ARG A 486 -21.62 -12.95 -48.57
N GLN A 487 -22.54 -12.03 -48.32
CA GLN A 487 -22.55 -11.21 -47.09
C GLN A 487 -22.49 -12.03 -45.79
N ARG A 488 -23.10 -13.23 -45.79
CA ARG A 488 -23.10 -14.17 -44.66
C ARG A 488 -21.81 -14.97 -44.46
N ASP A 489 -20.95 -15.00 -45.48
CA ASP A 489 -19.67 -15.69 -45.43
C ASP A 489 -18.65 -14.81 -44.70
N ILE A 490 -17.71 -15.44 -43.99
CA ILE A 490 -16.73 -14.72 -43.17
C ILE A 490 -15.39 -14.77 -43.87
N VAL A 491 -14.81 -13.60 -44.14
CA VAL A 491 -13.42 -13.44 -44.57
C VAL A 491 -12.63 -12.95 -43.37
N ALA A 492 -11.51 -13.59 -43.07
CA ALA A 492 -10.64 -13.23 -41.98
C ALA A 492 -9.17 -13.21 -42.38
N ARG A 493 -8.39 -12.33 -41.76
CA ARG A 493 -6.93 -12.40 -41.82
C ARG A 493 -6.45 -13.39 -40.75
N TYR A 494 -5.86 -14.50 -41.18
CA TYR A 494 -5.48 -15.61 -40.32
C TYR A 494 -4.09 -15.40 -39.70
N GLY A 495 -3.17 -14.80 -40.45
CA GLY A 495 -1.86 -14.37 -39.96
C GLY A 495 -0.97 -13.89 -41.10
N GLY A 496 -0.20 -12.81 -40.93
CA GLY A 496 0.69 -12.30 -42.00
C GLY A 496 -0.06 -12.04 -43.32
N GLU A 497 0.29 -12.83 -44.34
CA GLU A 497 -0.30 -12.89 -45.69
C GLU A 497 -1.39 -13.96 -45.89
N GLU A 498 -1.73 -14.70 -44.83
CA GLU A 498 -2.72 -15.77 -44.85
C GLU A 498 -4.12 -15.25 -44.53
N PHE A 499 -5.10 -15.74 -45.28
CA PHE A 499 -6.51 -15.46 -45.12
C PHE A 499 -7.30 -16.75 -44.95
N ALA A 500 -8.43 -16.65 -44.24
CA ALA A 500 -9.35 -17.77 -44.06
C ALA A 500 -10.78 -17.34 -44.40
N ILE A 501 -11.53 -18.25 -45.02
CA ILE A 501 -12.93 -18.01 -45.41
C ILE A 501 -13.83 -19.13 -44.91
N ILE A 502 -14.84 -18.77 -44.13
CA ILE A 502 -15.85 -19.69 -43.61
C ILE A 502 -17.11 -19.60 -44.48
N LEU A 503 -17.49 -20.72 -45.09
CA LEU A 503 -18.65 -20.85 -45.97
C LEU A 503 -19.71 -21.76 -45.31
N LYS A 504 -20.70 -21.14 -44.67
CA LYS A 504 -21.79 -21.85 -43.98
C LYS A 504 -22.85 -22.36 -44.97
N GLY A 505 -23.23 -23.62 -44.83
CA GLY A 505 -24.21 -24.30 -45.68
C GLY A 505 -23.76 -24.47 -47.12
N THR A 506 -22.45 -24.66 -47.34
CA THR A 506 -21.84 -24.72 -48.68
C THR A 506 -21.21 -26.10 -48.92
N SER A 507 -21.44 -26.69 -50.09
CA SER A 507 -20.83 -27.97 -50.47
C SER A 507 -19.34 -27.81 -50.81
N LEU A 508 -18.64 -28.92 -51.02
CA LEU A 508 -17.21 -28.88 -51.35
C LEU A 508 -16.99 -28.30 -52.76
N GLU A 509 -17.86 -28.67 -53.70
CA GLU A 509 -17.82 -28.27 -55.10
C GLU A 509 -18.06 -26.76 -55.22
N LEU A 510 -19.09 -26.24 -54.53
CA LEU A 510 -19.37 -24.80 -54.53
C LEU A 510 -18.27 -24.02 -53.80
N ALA A 511 -17.66 -24.59 -52.75
CA ALA A 511 -16.50 -23.98 -52.11
C ALA A 511 -15.29 -23.91 -53.04
N GLU A 512 -15.07 -24.94 -53.88
CA GLU A 512 -14.06 -24.93 -54.92
C GLU A 512 -14.29 -23.81 -55.93
N GLU A 513 -15.51 -23.70 -56.46
CA GLU A 513 -15.89 -22.64 -57.42
C GLU A 513 -15.66 -21.25 -56.83
N ILE A 514 -16.00 -21.04 -55.55
CA ILE A 514 -15.76 -19.78 -54.85
C ILE A 514 -14.26 -19.52 -54.74
N ALA A 515 -13.45 -20.51 -54.34
CA ALA A 515 -11.99 -20.36 -54.25
C ALA A 515 -11.37 -20.05 -55.63
N GLN A 516 -11.81 -20.73 -56.69
CA GLN A 516 -11.33 -20.48 -58.06
C GLN A 516 -11.69 -19.07 -58.52
N ARG A 517 -12.92 -18.62 -58.21
CA ARG A 517 -13.36 -17.25 -58.47
C ARG A 517 -12.50 -16.24 -57.74
N ILE A 518 -12.15 -16.50 -56.48
CA ILE A 518 -11.26 -15.63 -55.70
C ILE A 518 -9.88 -15.56 -56.37
N CYS A 519 -9.23 -16.70 -56.68
CA CYS A 519 -7.94 -16.71 -57.38
C CYS A 519 -7.98 -15.87 -58.67
N LYS A 520 -9.03 -16.04 -59.48
CA LYS A 520 -9.23 -15.25 -60.72
C LYS A 520 -9.41 -13.75 -60.45
N GLN A 521 -10.18 -13.39 -59.43
CA GLN A 521 -10.41 -11.99 -59.05
C GLN A 521 -9.12 -11.34 -58.53
N ILE A 522 -8.34 -12.02 -57.70
CA ILE A 522 -7.03 -11.54 -57.24
C ILE A 522 -6.07 -11.37 -58.41
N PHE A 523 -5.99 -12.37 -59.30
CA PHE A 523 -5.19 -12.25 -60.53
C PHE A 523 -5.59 -11.02 -61.36
N SER A 524 -6.90 -10.78 -61.50
CA SER A 524 -7.42 -9.63 -62.26
C SER A 524 -7.19 -8.26 -61.62
N LEU A 525 -6.75 -8.18 -60.36
CA LEU A 525 -6.31 -6.92 -59.76
C LEU A 525 -5.05 -6.37 -60.45
N ASN A 526 -4.31 -7.21 -61.19
CA ASN A 526 -3.09 -6.86 -61.92
C ASN A 526 -2.10 -6.05 -61.06
N ILE A 527 -1.94 -6.42 -59.78
CA ILE A 527 -0.97 -5.79 -58.89
C ILE A 527 0.43 -6.23 -59.35
N PRO A 528 1.31 -5.31 -59.80
CA PRO A 528 2.62 -5.68 -60.34
C PRO A 528 3.49 -6.40 -59.30
N HIS A 529 4.15 -7.49 -59.71
CA HIS A 529 5.07 -8.27 -58.90
C HIS A 529 6.21 -8.83 -59.79
N ASP A 530 7.18 -7.97 -60.12
CA ASP A 530 8.24 -8.24 -61.10
C ASP A 530 9.17 -9.39 -60.70
N THR A 531 9.34 -9.56 -59.40
CA THR A 531 10.17 -10.63 -58.80
C THR A 531 9.39 -11.95 -58.64
N SER A 532 8.09 -11.98 -58.95
CA SER A 532 7.30 -13.20 -58.87
C SER A 532 7.87 -14.33 -59.74
N SER A 533 7.77 -15.56 -59.25
CA SER A 533 8.09 -16.77 -60.00
C SER A 533 7.04 -17.12 -61.07
N ASN A 534 5.89 -16.44 -61.09
CA ASN A 534 4.88 -16.64 -62.14
C ASN A 534 5.21 -15.84 -63.42
N SER A 535 4.79 -16.35 -64.57
CA SER A 535 5.06 -15.73 -65.88
C SER A 535 4.31 -14.41 -66.11
N ALA A 536 3.20 -14.19 -65.39
CA ALA A 536 2.37 -13.00 -65.51
C ALA A 536 2.92 -11.78 -64.74
N LYS A 537 3.92 -11.98 -63.86
CA LYS A 537 4.54 -10.93 -63.05
C LYS A 537 3.54 -10.08 -62.26
N VAL A 538 2.51 -10.74 -61.72
CA VAL A 538 1.48 -10.13 -60.87
C VAL A 538 1.29 -10.91 -59.57
N VAL A 539 0.68 -10.28 -58.57
CA VAL A 539 0.27 -10.95 -57.32
C VAL A 539 -0.77 -12.03 -57.61
N THR A 540 -0.51 -13.25 -57.13
CA THR A 540 -1.41 -14.40 -57.24
C THR A 540 -1.66 -15.03 -55.87
N MET A 541 -2.56 -16.01 -55.82
CA MET A 541 -2.93 -16.64 -54.57
C MET A 541 -3.18 -18.13 -54.72
N SER A 542 -2.72 -18.88 -53.72
CA SER A 542 -3.00 -20.32 -53.58
C SER A 542 -4.07 -20.56 -52.52
N CYS A 543 -4.98 -21.51 -52.75
CA CYS A 543 -6.09 -21.83 -51.85
C CYS A 543 -6.20 -23.33 -51.56
N GLY A 544 -6.29 -23.70 -50.28
CA GLY A 544 -6.66 -25.03 -49.82
C GLY A 544 -8.09 -25.07 -49.32
N VAL A 545 -8.88 -26.04 -49.78
CA VAL A 545 -10.31 -26.15 -49.44
C VAL A 545 -10.59 -27.45 -48.70
N SER A 546 -11.31 -27.35 -47.58
CA SER A 546 -11.81 -28.50 -46.80
C SER A 546 -13.29 -28.33 -46.46
N ILE A 547 -13.93 -29.41 -46.01
CA ILE A 547 -15.34 -29.42 -45.63
C ILE A 547 -15.59 -30.32 -44.41
N ARG A 548 -16.41 -29.84 -43.48
CA ARG A 548 -17.17 -30.67 -42.54
C ARG A 548 -18.55 -30.93 -43.13
N ARG A 549 -18.86 -32.21 -43.38
CA ARG A 549 -20.20 -32.63 -43.81
C ARG A 549 -21.12 -32.82 -42.60
N THR A 550 -22.42 -32.65 -42.79
CA THR A 550 -23.45 -32.87 -41.74
C THR A 550 -23.30 -34.22 -41.02
N THR A 551 -22.91 -35.26 -41.76
CA THR A 551 -22.73 -36.64 -41.26
C THR A 551 -21.43 -36.88 -40.50
N GLN A 552 -20.53 -35.89 -40.37
CA GLN A 552 -19.21 -36.05 -39.77
C GLN A 552 -19.06 -35.24 -38.49
N LYS A 553 -18.65 -35.92 -37.40
CA LYS A 553 -18.07 -35.25 -36.23
C LYS A 553 -16.63 -34.88 -36.57
N MET A 554 -16.32 -33.59 -36.46
CA MET A 554 -15.00 -33.05 -36.75
C MET A 554 -14.78 -31.83 -35.86
N THR A 555 -13.57 -31.69 -35.35
CA THR A 555 -13.14 -30.53 -34.56
C THR A 555 -12.72 -29.37 -35.49
N THR A 556 -12.70 -28.15 -34.95
CA THR A 556 -12.14 -26.98 -35.64
C THR A 556 -10.71 -27.22 -36.12
N THR A 557 -9.89 -27.82 -35.27
CA THR A 557 -8.48 -28.14 -35.56
C THR A 557 -8.34 -29.08 -36.74
N GLU A 558 -9.12 -30.16 -36.81
CA GLU A 558 -9.08 -31.11 -37.93
C GLU A 558 -9.47 -30.45 -39.25
N LEU A 559 -10.52 -29.61 -39.26
CA LEU A 559 -10.97 -28.93 -40.46
C LEU A 559 -9.92 -27.95 -41.00
N ILE A 560 -9.26 -27.22 -40.10
CA ILE A 560 -8.14 -26.31 -40.43
C ILE A 560 -6.95 -27.11 -40.97
N GLN A 561 -6.56 -28.21 -40.32
CA GLN A 561 -5.44 -29.06 -40.78
C GLN A 561 -5.68 -29.62 -42.19
N MET A 562 -6.91 -30.02 -42.51
CA MET A 562 -7.28 -30.48 -43.85
C MET A 562 -7.12 -29.37 -44.90
N ALA A 563 -7.57 -28.14 -44.59
CA ALA A 563 -7.43 -27.00 -45.50
C ALA A 563 -5.94 -26.62 -45.67
N ASP A 564 -5.15 -26.69 -44.61
CA ASP A 564 -3.71 -26.40 -44.63
C ASP A 564 -2.94 -27.40 -45.50
N GLN A 565 -3.22 -28.71 -45.34
CA GLN A 565 -2.64 -29.75 -46.19
C GLN A 565 -2.97 -29.53 -47.67
N ALA A 566 -4.20 -29.11 -47.98
CA ALA A 566 -4.59 -28.78 -49.34
C ALA A 566 -3.87 -27.52 -49.87
N LEU A 567 -3.74 -26.48 -49.05
CA LEU A 567 -3.02 -25.25 -49.40
C LEU A 567 -1.54 -25.51 -49.66
N TYR A 568 -0.93 -26.36 -48.84
CA TYR A 568 0.44 -26.82 -49.03
C TYR A 568 0.64 -27.51 -50.39
N LEU A 569 -0.31 -28.36 -50.81
CA LEU A 569 -0.29 -28.98 -52.13
C LEU A 569 -0.44 -27.94 -53.25
N SER A 570 -1.30 -26.93 -53.08
CA SER A 570 -1.41 -25.82 -54.04
C SER A 570 -0.07 -25.10 -54.22
N LYS A 571 0.63 -24.79 -53.13
CA LYS A 571 1.95 -24.15 -53.15
C LYS A 571 3.00 -25.04 -53.83
N LYS A 572 3.02 -26.34 -53.53
CA LYS A 572 3.97 -27.31 -54.12
C LYS A 572 3.76 -27.55 -55.61
N GLN A 573 2.52 -27.54 -56.09
CA GLN A 573 2.20 -27.83 -57.48
C GLN A 573 2.33 -26.63 -58.42
N GLY A 574 2.99 -25.55 -57.99
CA GLY A 574 3.28 -24.39 -58.84
C GLY A 574 2.42 -23.15 -58.56
N ARG A 575 1.74 -23.09 -57.40
CA ARG A 575 1.01 -21.91 -56.91
C ARG A 575 -0.15 -21.48 -57.83
N ASN A 576 -0.77 -20.32 -57.54
CA ASN A 576 -1.89 -19.72 -58.28
C ASN A 576 -3.01 -20.72 -58.61
N ARG A 577 -3.42 -21.51 -57.62
CA ARG A 577 -4.38 -22.61 -57.81
C ARG A 577 -5.17 -22.91 -56.56
N VAL A 578 -6.20 -23.72 -56.77
CA VAL A 578 -7.04 -24.29 -55.73
C VAL A 578 -6.77 -25.77 -55.64
N THR A 579 -6.63 -26.29 -54.44
CA THR A 579 -6.59 -27.74 -54.19
C THR A 579 -7.66 -28.10 -53.16
N LEU A 580 -8.43 -29.14 -53.46
CA LEU A 580 -9.34 -29.75 -52.52
C LEU A 580 -8.61 -30.76 -51.64
N TYR A 581 -8.92 -30.79 -50.35
CA TYR A 581 -8.49 -31.88 -49.48
C TYR A 581 -9.13 -33.21 -49.92
N LYS A 582 -8.29 -34.19 -50.28
CA LYS A 582 -8.70 -35.58 -50.53
C LYS A 582 -8.07 -36.47 -49.46
N LYS A 583 -8.90 -37.20 -48.71
CA LYS A 583 -8.42 -38.24 -47.81
C LYS A 583 -7.80 -39.34 -48.67
N MET A 584 -6.50 -39.61 -48.54
CA MET A 584 -5.88 -40.75 -49.22
C MET A 584 -6.55 -42.03 -48.71
N SER A 585 -7.29 -42.72 -49.59
CA SER A 585 -7.72 -44.09 -49.33
C SER A 585 -6.50 -45.00 -49.49
N ASN A 586 -6.00 -45.58 -48.39
CA ASN A 586 -5.17 -46.78 -48.49
C ASN A 586 -6.04 -47.91 -49.07
N GLN A 587 -6.03 -48.08 -50.38
CA GLN A 587 -6.34 -49.34 -51.03
C GLN A 587 -5.01 -49.92 -51.49
N LEU A 588 -4.56 -50.99 -50.81
CA LEU A 588 -3.61 -51.92 -51.41
C LEU A 588 -4.28 -52.54 -52.66
N PRO A 589 -3.57 -52.73 -53.78
CA PRO A 589 -4.11 -53.49 -54.89
C PRO A 589 -4.07 -54.99 -54.57
N ASP A 590 -5.24 -55.56 -54.31
CA ASP A 590 -5.50 -56.99 -54.47
C ASP A 590 -5.54 -57.32 -55.96
N SER A 591 -4.38 -57.68 -56.54
CA SER A 591 -4.31 -58.60 -57.69
C SER A 591 -2.86 -58.88 -58.05
N LEU A 592 -2.31 -59.99 -57.54
CA LEU A 592 -1.33 -60.84 -58.22
C LEU A 592 -1.32 -62.19 -57.49
N ASN A 593 -2.21 -63.10 -57.92
CA ASN A 593 -2.09 -64.54 -57.71
C ASN A 593 -2.72 -65.25 -58.92
N SER A 594 -1.86 -65.69 -59.84
CA SER A 594 -2.01 -66.93 -60.61
C SER A 594 -0.66 -67.28 -61.21
#